data_AF-A0A1H9AX75-F1
#
_entry.id   AF-A0A1H9AX75-F1
#
_cell.length_a   1.000
_cell.length_b   1.000
_cell.length_c   1.000
_cell.angle_alpha   90.00
_cell.angle_beta   90.00
_cell.angle_gamma   90.00
#
_symmetry.space_group_name_H-M   'P 1'
#
loop_
_entity.id
_entity.type
_entity.pdbx_description
1 polymer ?
#
loop_
_entity_poly.entity_id
_entity_poly.type
_entity_poly.pdbx_seq_one_letter_code
_entity_poly.pdbx_strand_id
1 'polypeptide(L)'
;MKKILSILVLLLAFTINANAQEKEFKKVDEKVEAKNNLTALNEVIKLDAKLSQDLMGLFEYKYRTLNENLSTERKTELAHIIELKLRATLDAKQMEAIESRQGLLKKLTN
;
A
#
# COMPACT_ATOMS: atom_id res chain seq x y z
N MET A 1 -19.51 39.29 -20.04
CA MET A 1 -19.80 38.42 -18.88
C MET A 1 -20.54 37.12 -19.20
N LYS A 2 -21.04 36.87 -20.42
CA LYS A 2 -21.71 35.60 -20.78
C LYS A 2 -20.76 34.42 -21.07
N LYS A 3 -19.48 34.71 -21.37
CA LYS A 3 -18.47 33.70 -21.77
C LYS A 3 -17.69 33.07 -20.59
N ILE A 4 -17.72 33.70 -19.41
CA ILE A 4 -17.02 33.22 -18.21
C ILE A 4 -17.77 32.04 -17.58
N LEU A 5 -19.11 32.09 -17.60
CA LEU A 5 -19.95 31.00 -17.09
C LEU A 5 -19.75 29.70 -17.88
N SER A 6 -19.58 29.78 -19.21
CA SER A 6 -19.38 28.61 -20.08
C SER A 6 -18.04 27.91 -19.85
N ILE A 7 -16.99 28.66 -19.51
CA ILE A 7 -15.66 28.12 -19.22
C ILE A 7 -15.65 27.43 -17.84
N LEU A 8 -16.38 28.00 -16.87
CA LEU A 8 -16.52 27.43 -15.53
C LEU A 8 -17.27 26.08 -15.54
N VAL A 9 -18.30 25.94 -16.37
CA VAL A 9 -19.05 24.67 -16.53
C VAL A 9 -18.21 23.57 -17.19
N LEU A 10 -17.31 23.92 -18.12
CA LEU A 10 -16.41 22.94 -18.76
C LEU A 10 -15.35 22.37 -17.80
N LEU A 11 -14.88 23.18 -16.85
CA LEU A 11 -13.88 22.77 -15.86
C LEU A 11 -14.46 21.86 -14.76
N LEU A 12 -15.76 21.96 -14.47
CA LEU A 12 -16.47 21.11 -13.51
C LEU A 12 -16.82 19.72 -14.07
N ALA A 13 -16.81 19.53 -15.39
CA ALA A 13 -17.15 18.26 -16.02
C ALA A 13 -16.05 17.18 -15.84
N PHE A 14 -14.80 17.58 -15.56
CA PHE A 14 -13.68 16.66 -15.37
C PHE A 14 -13.44 16.27 -13.90
N THR A 15 -14.09 16.93 -12.94
CA THR A 15 -13.88 16.65 -11.50
C THR A 15 -14.75 15.51 -10.94
N ILE A 16 -15.61 14.88 -11.75
CA ILE A 16 -16.57 13.86 -11.28
C ILE A 16 -16.07 12.42 -11.50
N ASN A 17 -14.83 12.20 -11.92
CA ASN A 17 -14.26 10.84 -11.99
C ASN A 17 -13.48 10.44 -10.73
N ALA A 18 -13.83 10.99 -9.56
CA ALA A 18 -13.59 10.31 -8.30
C ALA A 18 -14.52 9.09 -8.24
N ASN A 19 -14.24 8.07 -9.04
CA ASN A 19 -14.94 6.80 -9.02
C ASN A 19 -14.47 6.02 -7.79
N ALA A 20 -14.85 6.52 -6.61
CA ALA A 20 -14.91 5.73 -5.40
C ALA A 20 -16.21 4.92 -5.45
N GLN A 21 -16.34 4.04 -6.45
CA GLN A 21 -17.28 2.95 -6.34
C GLN A 21 -16.68 2.04 -5.27
N GLU A 22 -17.07 2.29 -4.02
CA GLU A 22 -16.70 1.48 -2.86
C GLU A 22 -17.07 0.04 -3.16
N LYS A 23 -16.08 -0.75 -3.58
CA LYS A 23 -16.20 -2.20 -3.52
C LYS A 23 -16.52 -2.51 -2.07
N GLU A 24 -17.59 -3.27 -1.85
CA GLU A 24 -17.99 -3.71 -0.53
C GLU A 24 -16.77 -4.24 0.22
N PHE A 25 -16.51 -3.67 1.39
CA PHE A 25 -15.31 -3.98 2.15
C PHE A 25 -15.33 -5.46 2.54
N LYS A 26 -14.29 -6.19 2.13
CA LYS A 26 -14.11 -7.61 2.43
C LYS A 26 -12.83 -7.81 3.23
N LYS A 27 -12.97 -8.40 4.41
CA LYS A 27 -11.82 -8.85 5.21
C LYS A 27 -11.07 -9.96 4.50
N VAL A 28 -9.76 -9.95 4.65
CA VAL A 28 -8.86 -11.01 4.17
C VAL A 28 -8.29 -11.80 5.35
N ASP A 29 -7.79 -12.99 5.08
CA ASP A 29 -6.98 -13.73 6.05
C ASP A 29 -5.59 -13.07 6.14
N GLU A 30 -5.33 -12.45 7.29
CA GLU A 30 -4.11 -11.67 7.55
C GLU A 30 -2.85 -12.51 7.40
N LYS A 31 -2.88 -13.78 7.83
CA LYS A 31 -1.72 -14.68 7.81
C LYS A 31 -1.41 -15.11 6.39
N VAL A 32 -2.44 -15.38 5.60
CA VAL A 32 -2.29 -15.77 4.19
C VAL A 32 -1.68 -14.62 3.40
N GLU A 33 -2.22 -13.41 3.53
CA GLU A 33 -1.74 -12.26 2.77
C GLU A 33 -0.36 -11.76 3.25
N ALA A 34 -0.07 -11.84 4.55
CA ALA A 34 1.25 -11.58 5.09
C ALA A 34 2.30 -12.55 4.52
N LYS A 35 1.96 -13.85 4.43
CA LYS A 35 2.82 -14.85 3.80
C LYS A 35 3.04 -14.58 2.31
N ASN A 36 2.03 -14.08 1.60
CA ASN A 36 2.16 -13.67 0.20
C ASN A 36 3.13 -12.48 0.04
N ASN A 37 3.10 -11.53 0.98
CA ASN A 37 4.04 -10.40 1.00
C ASN A 37 5.46 -10.87 1.29
N LEU A 38 5.64 -11.75 2.28
CA LEU A 38 6.94 -12.32 2.62
C LEU A 38 7.53 -13.15 1.48
N THR A 39 6.69 -13.94 0.79
CA THR A 39 7.10 -14.70 -0.41
C THR A 39 7.59 -13.77 -1.50
N ALA A 40 6.83 -12.71 -1.82
CA ALA A 40 7.21 -11.75 -2.85
C ALA A 40 8.50 -10.97 -2.51
N LEU A 41 8.74 -10.73 -1.22
CA LEU A 41 9.96 -10.10 -0.73
C LEU A 41 11.18 -11.03 -0.81
N ASN A 42 10.99 -12.31 -0.47
CA ASN A 42 12.05 -13.32 -0.53
C ASN A 42 12.53 -13.63 -1.96
N GLU A 43 11.77 -13.22 -2.98
CA GLU A 43 12.19 -13.30 -4.39
C GLU A 43 13.27 -12.26 -4.75
N VAL A 44 13.42 -11.17 -3.97
CA VAL A 44 14.35 -10.08 -4.28
C VAL A 44 15.45 -9.90 -3.24
N ILE A 45 15.21 -10.31 -1.99
CA ILE A 45 16.21 -10.24 -0.92
C ILE A 45 16.24 -11.55 -0.14
N LYS A 46 17.44 -11.94 0.32
CA LYS A 46 17.60 -13.09 1.20
C LYS A 46 17.12 -12.72 2.60
N LEU A 47 16.14 -13.47 3.11
CA LEU A 47 15.64 -13.31 4.47
C LEU A 47 16.22 -14.43 5.35
N ASP A 48 16.82 -14.07 6.48
CA ASP A 48 17.10 -15.04 7.53
C ASP A 48 15.85 -15.33 8.37
N ALA A 49 15.92 -16.30 9.27
CA ALA A 49 14.77 -16.73 10.07
C ALA A 49 14.21 -15.60 10.95
N LYS A 50 15.08 -14.78 11.56
CA LYS A 50 14.66 -13.70 12.44
C LYS A 50 14.00 -12.58 11.64
N LEU A 51 14.65 -12.13 10.57
CA LEU A 51 14.14 -11.09 9.69
C LEU A 51 12.81 -11.53 9.04
N SER A 52 12.69 -12.81 8.68
CA SER A 52 11.44 -13.39 8.15
C SER A 52 10.31 -13.29 9.17
N GLN A 53 10.57 -13.60 10.45
CA GLN A 53 9.57 -13.51 11.51
C GLN A 53 9.18 -12.05 11.80
N ASP A 54 10.14 -11.14 11.88
CA ASP A 54 9.89 -9.72 12.13
C ASP A 54 9.02 -9.11 11.02
N LEU A 55 9.33 -9.42 9.75
CA LEU A 55 8.58 -8.95 8.58
C LEU A 55 7.21 -9.63 8.45
N MET A 56 7.10 -10.91 8.82
CA MET A 56 5.79 -11.58 8.89
C MET A 56 4.86 -10.84 9.86
N GLY A 57 5.35 -10.50 11.05
CA GLY A 57 4.59 -9.74 12.04
C GLY A 57 4.19 -8.34 11.55
N LEU A 58 5.08 -7.66 10.81
CA LEU A 58 4.80 -6.38 10.17
C LEU A 58 3.65 -6.48 9.15
N PHE A 59 3.68 -7.50 8.28
CA PHE A 59 2.64 -7.68 7.28
C PHE A 59 1.32 -8.16 7.87
N GLU A 60 1.33 -9.01 8.90
CA GLU A 60 0.12 -9.37 9.65
C GLU A 60 -0.51 -8.13 10.30
N TYR A 61 0.31 -7.26 10.90
CA TYR A 61 -0.17 -5.97 11.42
C TYR A 61 -0.82 -5.12 10.32
N LYS A 62 -0.19 -5.00 9.14
CA LYS A 62 -0.77 -4.28 8.01
C LYS A 62 -2.17 -4.80 7.67
N TYR A 63 -2.32 -6.10 7.43
CA TYR A 63 -3.60 -6.67 7.02
C TYR A 63 -4.65 -6.62 8.13
N ARG A 64 -4.25 -6.76 9.40
CA ARG A 64 -5.15 -6.57 10.55
C ARG A 64 -5.73 -5.17 10.59
N THR A 65 -4.89 -4.15 10.39
CA THR A 65 -5.33 -2.76 10.40
C THR A 65 -6.14 -2.42 9.15
N LEU A 66 -5.79 -2.95 7.96
CA LEU A 66 -6.64 -2.86 6.76
C LEU A 66 -8.01 -3.51 6.99
N ASN A 67 -8.06 -4.59 7.77
CA ASN A 67 -9.29 -5.30 8.11
C ASN A 67 -10.27 -4.48 9.01
N GLU A 68 -9.88 -3.28 9.46
CA GLU A 68 -10.72 -2.33 10.20
C GLU A 68 -11.58 -1.43 9.30
N ASN A 69 -11.59 -1.67 7.98
CA ASN A 69 -12.31 -0.86 6.99
C ASN A 69 -11.92 0.63 7.02
N LEU A 70 -10.62 0.88 6.88
CA LEU A 70 -10.04 2.22 6.93
C LEU A 70 -10.53 3.13 5.79
N SER A 71 -10.63 4.43 6.07
CA SER A 71 -10.77 5.46 5.03
C SER A 71 -9.56 5.49 4.10
N THR A 72 -9.70 6.13 2.94
CA THR A 72 -8.61 6.28 1.97
C THR A 72 -7.38 6.95 2.59
N GLU A 73 -7.58 8.02 3.37
CA GLU A 73 -6.51 8.76 4.03
C GLU A 73 -5.78 7.87 5.04
N ARG A 74 -6.53 7.08 5.82
CA ARG A 74 -5.96 6.14 6.79
C ARG A 74 -5.20 4.99 6.11
N LYS A 75 -5.62 4.54 4.92
CA LYS A 75 -4.88 3.56 4.12
C LYS A 75 -3.57 4.15 3.60
N THR A 76 -3.59 5.40 3.13
CA THR A 76 -2.38 6.11 2.69
C THR A 76 -1.40 6.27 3.84
N GLU A 77 -1.87 6.69 5.02
CA GLU A 77 -1.00 6.81 6.21
C GLU A 77 -0.45 5.45 6.65
N LEU A 78 -1.27 4.39 6.65
CA LEU A 78 -0.79 3.04 6.95
C LEU A 78 0.31 2.62 5.97
N ALA A 79 0.13 2.84 4.67
CA ALA A 79 1.14 2.50 3.67
C ALA A 79 2.46 3.22 3.92
N HIS A 80 2.41 4.52 4.25
CA HIS A 80 3.58 5.30 4.63
C HIS A 80 4.27 4.75 5.88
N ILE A 81 3.51 4.40 6.93
CA ILE A 81 4.06 3.79 8.15
C ILE A 81 4.73 2.45 7.86
N ILE A 82 4.13 1.61 7.01
CA ILE A 82 4.73 0.33 6.61
C ILE A 82 6.04 0.55 5.84
N GLU A 83 6.08 1.53 4.92
CA GLU A 83 7.31 1.88 4.21
C GLU A 83 8.42 2.32 5.17
N LEU A 84 8.12 3.22 6.10
CA LEU A 84 9.09 3.69 7.10
C LEU A 84 9.64 2.52 7.94
N LYS A 85 8.79 1.57 8.32
CA LYS A 85 9.21 0.38 9.07
C LYS A 85 10.10 -0.54 8.23
N LEU A 86 9.80 -0.71 6.94
CA LEU A 86 10.66 -1.45 6.01
C LEU A 86 12.04 -0.79 5.91
N ARG A 87 12.08 0.52 5.70
CA ARG A 87 13.34 1.30 5.62
C ARG A 87 14.15 1.32 6.92
N ALA A 88 13.49 1.20 8.07
CA ALA A 88 14.15 1.08 9.36
C ALA A 88 14.69 -0.33 9.64
N THR A 89 14.11 -1.35 9.00
CA THR A 89 14.46 -2.76 9.22
C THR A 89 15.50 -3.27 8.22
N LEU A 90 15.39 -2.83 6.96
CA LEU A 90 16.19 -3.30 5.84
C LEU A 90 17.35 -2.35 5.55
N ASP A 91 18.46 -2.91 5.10
CA ASP A 91 19.58 -2.09 4.64
C ASP A 91 19.30 -1.43 3.28
N ALA A 92 20.16 -0.48 2.90
CA ALA A 92 20.00 0.28 1.66
C ALA A 92 20.00 -0.61 0.40
N LYS A 93 20.80 -1.67 0.36
CA LYS A 93 20.87 -2.58 -0.80
C LYS A 93 19.61 -3.43 -0.90
N GLN A 94 19.08 -3.85 0.24
CA GLN A 94 17.81 -4.58 0.30
C GLN A 94 16.65 -3.70 -0.17
N MET A 95 16.59 -2.43 0.26
CA MET A 95 15.58 -1.49 -0.20
C MET A 95 15.71 -1.19 -1.71
N GLU A 96 16.92 -1.01 -2.22
CA GLU A 96 17.17 -0.82 -3.65
C GLU A 96 16.68 -2.01 -4.49
N ALA A 97 16.91 -3.25 -4.01
CA ALA A 97 16.41 -4.45 -4.67
C ALA A 97 14.88 -4.52 -4.74
N ILE A 98 14.20 -4.04 -3.69
CA ILE A 98 12.73 -3.96 -3.65
C ILE A 98 12.23 -2.91 -4.65
N GLU A 99 12.82 -1.72 -4.65
CA GLU A 99 12.42 -0.59 -5.50
C GLU A 99 12.70 -0.83 -6.97
N SER A 100 13.75 -1.59 -7.28
CA SER A 100 14.10 -2.02 -8.64
C SER A 100 13.05 -2.96 -9.25
N ARG A 101 12.23 -3.62 -8.42
CA ARG A 101 11.13 -4.47 -8.90
C ARG A 101 9.84 -3.65 -9.00
N GLN A 102 9.41 -3.41 -10.24
CA GLN A 102 8.23 -2.60 -10.54
C GLN A 102 7.01 -3.04 -9.71
N GLY A 103 6.49 -2.11 -8.90
CA GLY A 103 5.28 -2.31 -8.11
C GLY A 103 5.44 -3.15 -6.84
N LEU A 104 6.62 -3.70 -6.56
CA LEU A 104 6.82 -4.51 -5.35
C LEU A 104 6.67 -3.67 -4.09
N LEU A 105 7.33 -2.52 -3.99
CA LEU A 105 7.20 -1.64 -2.81
C LEU A 105 5.73 -1.32 -2.51
N LYS A 106 4.98 -0.91 -3.55
CA LYS A 106 3.54 -0.64 -3.45
C LYS A 106 2.74 -1.84 -2.96
N LYS A 107 3.08 -3.06 -3.40
CA LYS A 107 2.43 -4.30 -2.93
C LYS A 107 2.72 -4.57 -1.45
N LEU A 108 3.94 -4.26 -0.99
CA LEU A 108 4.34 -4.47 0.41
C LEU A 108 3.67 -3.44 1.34
N THR A 109 3.46 -2.21 0.87
CA THR A 109 2.89 -1.11 1.68
C THR A 109 1.36 -1.06 1.69
N ASN A 110 0.70 -1.43 0.58
CA ASN A 110 -0.75 -1.26 0.41
C ASN A 110 -1.56 -2.52 0.72
#